data_AF-A0A6J7BWC0-F1
#
_entry.id   AF-A0A6J7BWC0-F1
#
_cell.length_a   1.000
_cell.length_b   1.000
_cell.length_c   1.000
_cell.angle_alpha   90.00
_cell.angle_beta   90.00
_cell.angle_gamma   90.00
#
_symmetry.space_group_name_H-M   'P 1'
#
loop_
_entity.id
_entity.type
_entity.pdbx_description
1 polymer ?
#
loop_
_entity_poly.entity_id
_entity_poly.type
_entity_poly.pdbx_seq_one_letter_code
_entity_poly.pdbx_strand_id
1 'polypeptide(L)'
;MQNTVKGNVLENNRGADILVASVGTDTSTLGNCFAGNTFTTSLPKNIEMLAPCDATGTGDWADGAYDILPWLTEVHPPSVDWKTSSLPALELQENMPDAATAPARPATDVPMTVDLAAITVPKKPA
;
A
#
# COMPACT_ATOMS: atom_id res chain seq x y z
N MET A 1 12.68 -3.81 -18.17
CA MET A 1 12.54 -4.43 -16.83
C MET A 1 11.30 -5.28 -16.88
N GLN A 2 11.34 -6.54 -16.42
CA GLN A 2 10.19 -7.45 -16.47
C GLN A 2 9.88 -7.90 -15.03
N ASN A 3 8.71 -7.55 -14.50
CA ASN A 3 8.28 -7.98 -13.18
C ASN A 3 7.31 -9.16 -13.29
N THR A 4 7.31 -10.02 -12.28
CA THR A 4 6.39 -11.15 -12.16
C THR A 4 5.61 -11.04 -10.85
N VAL A 5 4.29 -10.88 -10.95
CA VAL A 5 3.39 -10.65 -9.80
C VAL A 5 2.46 -11.85 -9.66
N LYS A 6 2.75 -12.76 -8.73
CA LYS A 6 2.03 -14.04 -8.60
C LYS A 6 1.55 -14.29 -7.17
N GLY A 7 0.38 -14.92 -7.02
CA GLY A 7 -0.07 -15.50 -5.75
C GLY A 7 -0.38 -14.51 -4.62
N ASN A 8 -0.61 -13.24 -4.93
CA ASN A 8 -0.94 -12.24 -3.92
C ASN A 8 -2.42 -12.30 -3.56
N VAL A 9 -2.76 -11.91 -2.33
CA VAL A 9 -4.15 -11.65 -1.89
C VAL A 9 -4.25 -10.16 -1.62
N LEU A 10 -5.04 -9.46 -2.44
CA LEU A 10 -5.09 -8.01 -2.51
C LEU A 10 -6.54 -7.56 -2.38
N GLU A 11 -6.83 -6.78 -1.35
CA GLU A 11 -8.19 -6.38 -1.03
C GLU A 11 -8.23 -4.97 -0.44
N ASN A 12 -9.29 -4.24 -0.75
CA ASN A 12 -9.57 -2.90 -0.22
C ASN A 12 -8.44 -1.88 -0.48
N ASN A 13 -7.69 -2.06 -1.56
CA ASN A 13 -6.65 -1.12 -1.99
C ASN A 13 -7.27 0.07 -2.72
N ARG A 14 -8.11 0.85 -2.04
CA ARG A 14 -8.76 2.13 -2.43
C ARG A 14 -8.81 2.49 -3.94
N GLY A 15 -7.66 2.70 -4.59
CA GLY A 15 -7.56 2.99 -6.02
C GLY A 15 -7.69 1.77 -6.96
N ALA A 16 -7.00 0.66 -6.68
CA ALA A 16 -7.13 -0.65 -7.31
C ALA A 16 -6.29 -1.69 -6.56
N ASP A 17 -6.69 -2.96 -6.63
CA ASP A 17 -5.90 -4.05 -6.05
C ASP A 17 -4.62 -4.34 -6.85
N ILE A 18 -4.69 -4.27 -8.18
CA ILE A 18 -3.51 -4.36 -9.07
C ILE A 18 -3.55 -3.21 -10.07
N LEU A 19 -2.41 -2.53 -10.24
CA LEU A 19 -2.31 -1.38 -11.13
C LEU A 19 -1.01 -1.42 -11.94
N VAL A 20 -1.12 -1.13 -13.23
CA VAL A 20 0.02 -0.84 -14.11
C VAL A 20 -0.22 0.52 -14.74
N ALA A 21 0.67 1.46 -14.47
CA ALA A 21 0.61 2.81 -15.00
C ALA A 21 1.99 3.29 -15.44
N SER A 22 2.02 4.20 -16.39
CA SER A 22 3.21 4.87 -16.85
C SER A 22 2.87 6.26 -17.40
N VAL A 23 3.87 7.14 -17.47
CA VAL A 23 3.78 8.39 -18.23
C VAL A 23 4.71 8.31 -19.42
N GLY A 24 4.14 8.56 -20.61
CA GLY A 24 4.90 8.61 -21.86
C GLY A 24 5.39 7.24 -22.36
N THR A 25 4.99 6.14 -21.74
CA THR A 25 5.28 4.77 -22.20
C THR A 25 4.00 3.95 -22.25
N ASP A 26 3.86 3.14 -23.30
CA ASP A 26 2.78 2.17 -23.41
C ASP A 26 2.99 1.04 -22.40
N THR A 27 2.04 0.88 -21.47
CA THR A 27 2.11 -0.10 -20.38
C THR A 27 2.10 -1.55 -20.87
N SER A 28 1.54 -1.82 -22.05
CA SER A 28 1.53 -3.15 -22.67
C SER A 28 2.93 -3.63 -23.06
N THR A 29 3.86 -2.69 -23.27
CA THR A 29 5.24 -2.97 -23.72
C THR A 29 6.22 -3.21 -22.56
N LEU A 30 5.77 -3.02 -21.32
CA LEU A 30 6.64 -3.10 -20.13
C LEU A 30 7.04 -4.54 -19.78
N GLY A 31 6.40 -5.56 -20.36
CA GLY A 31 6.77 -6.97 -20.16
C GLY A 31 6.56 -7.48 -18.73
N ASN A 32 5.67 -6.84 -17.96
CA ASN A 32 5.22 -7.36 -16.67
C ASN A 32 4.23 -8.51 -16.90
N CYS A 33 4.16 -9.45 -15.96
CA CYS A 33 3.17 -10.53 -16.02
C CYS A 33 2.52 -10.81 -14.64
N PHE A 34 1.30 -11.35 -14.68
CA PHE A 34 0.43 -11.58 -13.53
C PHE A 34 -0.19 -12.97 -13.61
N ALA A 35 -0.19 -13.70 -12.49
CA ALA A 35 -0.88 -15.00 -12.42
C ALA A 35 -1.28 -15.41 -11.01
N GLY A 36 -2.51 -15.89 -10.85
CA GLY A 36 -2.97 -16.53 -9.62
C GLY A 36 -3.09 -15.57 -8.44
N ASN A 37 -3.27 -14.27 -8.70
CA ASN A 37 -3.57 -13.30 -7.67
C ASN A 37 -5.08 -13.36 -7.34
N THR A 38 -5.42 -13.21 -6.06
CA THR A 38 -6.79 -13.00 -5.59
C THR A 38 -6.99 -11.51 -5.40
N PHE A 39 -7.82 -10.89 -6.25
CA PHE A 39 -8.10 -9.46 -6.23
C PHE A 39 -9.52 -9.17 -6.75
N THR A 40 -10.05 -8.00 -6.43
CA THR A 40 -11.37 -7.57 -6.91
C THR A 40 -11.25 -6.64 -8.11
N THR A 41 -10.23 -5.78 -8.12
CA THR A 41 -10.07 -4.72 -9.13
C THR A 41 -8.68 -4.70 -9.75
N SER A 42 -8.60 -4.51 -11.06
CA SER A 42 -7.34 -4.21 -11.72
C SER A 42 -7.48 -3.05 -12.70
N LEU A 43 -6.41 -2.27 -12.85
CA LEU A 43 -6.29 -1.17 -13.79
C LEU A 43 -4.98 -1.32 -14.59
N PRO A 44 -5.02 -1.69 -15.88
CA PRO A 44 -6.20 -1.99 -16.69
C PRO A 44 -6.98 -3.22 -16.24
N LYS A 45 -8.24 -3.31 -16.67
CA LYS A 45 -9.15 -4.41 -16.29
C LYS A 45 -8.62 -5.74 -16.83
N ASN A 46 -8.92 -6.83 -16.12
CA ASN A 46 -8.54 -8.19 -16.52
C ASN A 46 -7.02 -8.36 -16.70
N ILE A 47 -6.22 -7.82 -15.77
CA ILE A 47 -4.75 -7.72 -15.92
C ILE A 47 -4.06 -9.09 -16.14
N GLU A 48 -4.57 -10.17 -15.54
CA GLU A 48 -4.02 -11.53 -15.74
C GLU A 48 -4.34 -12.11 -17.14
N MET A 49 -5.38 -11.59 -17.82
CA MET A 49 -5.68 -11.93 -19.21
C MET A 49 -4.85 -11.09 -20.19
N LEU A 50 -4.61 -9.82 -19.85
CA LEU A 50 -3.78 -8.90 -20.64
C LEU A 50 -2.29 -9.27 -20.59
N ALA A 51 -1.82 -9.80 -19.47
CA ALA A 51 -0.42 -10.15 -19.23
C ALA A 51 -0.26 -11.44 -18.39
N PRO A 52 -0.72 -12.60 -18.87
CA PRO A 52 -0.48 -13.87 -18.19
C PRO A 52 1.02 -14.20 -18.21
N CYS A 53 1.53 -14.79 -17.13
CA CYS A 53 2.95 -15.16 -17.06
C CYS A 53 3.37 -16.31 -17.96
N ASP A 54 2.47 -17.27 -18.19
CA ASP A 54 2.80 -18.53 -18.85
C ASP A 54 2.03 -18.70 -20.18
N ALA A 55 1.51 -17.59 -20.74
CA ALA A 55 0.76 -17.54 -21.99
C ALA A 55 0.92 -16.19 -22.70
N THR A 56 0.37 -16.07 -23.91
CA THR A 56 0.26 -14.79 -24.61
C THR A 56 -0.97 -14.04 -24.13
N GLY A 57 -0.78 -12.79 -23.73
CA GLY A 57 -1.87 -11.90 -23.31
C GLY A 57 -2.80 -11.50 -24.44
N THR A 58 -4.05 -11.21 -24.11
CA THR A 58 -5.07 -10.76 -25.04
C THR A 58 -5.98 -9.72 -24.38
N GLY A 59 -6.55 -8.82 -25.17
CA GLY A 59 -7.46 -7.78 -24.71
C GLY A 59 -6.94 -6.37 -24.95
N ASP A 60 -7.70 -5.39 -24.46
CA ASP A 60 -7.39 -3.97 -24.61
C ASP A 60 -6.78 -3.41 -23.33
N TRP A 61 -5.52 -2.97 -23.41
CA TRP A 61 -4.80 -2.32 -22.32
C TRP A 61 -5.34 -0.92 -21.98
N ALA A 62 -6.14 -0.32 -22.86
CA ALA A 62 -6.79 0.96 -22.60
C ALA A 62 -8.06 0.81 -21.72
N ASP A 63 -8.68 -0.38 -21.66
CA ASP A 63 -9.88 -0.58 -20.85
C ASP A 63 -9.56 -0.51 -19.35
N GLY A 64 -9.98 0.59 -18.72
CA GLY A 64 -9.69 0.87 -17.32
C GLY A 64 -8.21 1.17 -17.07
N ALA A 65 -7.46 1.66 -18.07
CA ALA A 65 -6.11 2.14 -17.84
C ALA A 65 -6.11 3.22 -16.74
N TYR A 66 -5.11 3.16 -15.86
CA TYR A 66 -4.98 4.15 -14.80
C TYR A 66 -4.33 5.43 -15.30
N ASP A 67 -4.99 6.57 -15.08
CA ASP A 67 -4.39 7.88 -15.30
C ASP A 67 -3.55 8.29 -14.09
N ILE A 68 -2.22 8.23 -14.23
CA ILE A 68 -1.25 8.62 -13.20
C ILE A 68 -0.91 10.11 -13.22
N LEU A 69 -1.33 10.86 -14.26
CA LEU A 69 -1.05 12.30 -14.37
C LEU A 69 -1.56 13.13 -13.19
N PRO A 70 -2.74 12.85 -12.60
CA PRO A 70 -3.23 13.60 -11.44
C PRO A 70 -2.28 13.52 -10.24
N TRP A 71 -1.56 12.42 -10.06
CA TRP A 71 -0.59 12.27 -8.96
C TRP A 71 0.66 13.11 -9.20
N LEU A 72 1.11 13.18 -10.45
CA LEU A 72 2.32 13.91 -10.82
C LEU A 72 2.12 15.42 -10.89
N THR A 73 0.87 15.85 -11.03
CA THR A 73 0.47 17.26 -11.07
C THR A 73 -0.14 17.74 -9.76
N GLU A 74 -0.15 16.88 -8.73
CA GLU A 74 -0.66 17.23 -7.42
C GLU A 74 0.15 18.39 -6.82
N VAL A 75 -0.55 19.44 -6.38
CA VAL A 75 0.07 20.59 -5.74
C VAL A 75 0.15 20.32 -4.25
N HIS A 76 1.35 20.04 -3.77
CA HIS A 76 1.62 19.92 -2.34
C HIS A 76 1.99 21.27 -1.73
N PRO A 77 1.74 21.47 -0.42
CA PRO A 77 2.31 22.59 0.31
C PRO A 77 3.84 22.62 0.12
N PRO A 78 4.45 23.81 0.05
CA PRO A 78 5.89 23.92 -0.04
C PRO A 78 6.55 23.21 1.15
N SER A 79 7.65 22.52 0.90
CA SER A 79 8.43 21.88 1.96
C SER A 79 8.91 22.95 2.95
N VAL A 80 8.73 22.68 4.25
CA VAL A 80 9.22 23.50 5.34
C VAL A 80 10.41 22.77 5.98
N ASP A 81 11.43 23.50 6.44
CA ASP A 81 12.52 22.88 7.21
C ASP A 81 11.93 22.17 8.43
N TRP A 82 12.23 20.87 8.56
CA TRP A 82 11.74 20.04 9.66
C TRP A 82 12.11 20.60 11.04
N LYS A 83 13.17 21.41 11.13
CA LYS A 83 13.59 22.07 12.38
C LYS A 83 12.71 23.24 12.79
N THR A 84 12.01 23.86 11.84
CA THR A 84 11.17 25.05 12.07
C THR A 84 9.69 24.81 11.76
N SER A 85 9.36 23.63 11.25
CA SER A 85 7.99 23.22 11.00
C SER A 85 7.16 23.21 12.28
N SER A 86 5.98 23.83 12.24
CA SER A 86 5.02 23.76 13.33
C SER A 86 4.44 22.35 13.39
N LEU A 87 4.65 21.65 14.50
CA LEU A 87 4.00 20.38 14.78
C LEU A 87 2.54 20.61 15.16
N PRO A 88 1.63 19.65 14.86
CA PRO A 88 0.32 19.62 15.49
C PRO A 88 0.44 19.62 17.02
N ALA A 89 -0.62 20.07 17.70
CA ALA A 89 -0.68 19.93 19.15
C ALA A 89 -0.53 18.44 19.53
N LEU A 90 0.25 18.17 20.57
CA LEU A 90 0.34 16.82 21.11
C LEU A 90 -0.98 16.48 21.78
N GLU A 91 -1.68 15.50 21.22
CA GLU A 91 -2.88 14.95 21.83
C GLU A 91 -2.52 14.07 23.04
N LEU A 92 -3.39 14.04 24.03
CA LEU A 92 -3.30 13.08 25.12
C LEU A 92 -3.52 11.66 24.56
N GLN A 93 -2.53 10.81 24.76
CA GLN A 93 -2.66 9.39 24.43
C GLN A 93 -3.45 8.72 25.56
N GLU A 94 -4.54 8.03 25.22
CA GLU A 94 -5.42 7.38 26.22
C GLU A 94 -4.65 6.40 27.12
N ASN A 95 -3.64 5.73 26.56
CA ASN A 95 -2.75 4.81 27.26
C ASN A 95 -1.52 5.48 27.91
N MET A 96 -1.38 6.80 27.86
CA MET A 96 -0.31 7.57 28.53
C MET A 96 -0.84 8.85 29.21
N PRO A 97 -1.71 8.73 30.23
CA PRO A 97 -2.39 9.87 30.86
C PRO A 97 -1.44 10.89 31.51
N ASP A 98 -0.25 10.45 31.95
CA ASP A 98 0.72 11.29 32.68
C ASP A 98 2.05 11.45 31.93
N ALA A 99 2.02 11.43 30.59
CA ALA A 99 3.24 11.39 29.75
C ALA A 99 4.30 12.46 30.11
N ALA A 100 3.88 13.65 30.56
CA ALA A 100 4.78 14.73 30.95
C ALA A 100 5.49 14.54 32.30
N THR A 101 4.93 13.71 33.20
CA THR A 101 5.39 13.59 34.60
C THR A 101 5.70 12.15 35.03
N ALA A 102 5.37 11.17 34.19
CA ALA A 102 5.63 9.77 34.48
C ALA A 102 7.13 9.52 34.76
N PRO A 103 7.48 8.80 35.84
CA PRO A 103 8.87 8.51 36.17
C PRO A 103 9.53 7.66 35.09
N ALA A 104 10.80 7.93 34.82
CA ALA A 104 11.59 7.13 33.89
C ALA A 104 11.68 5.67 34.39
N ARG A 105 11.26 4.73 33.55
CA ARG A 105 11.31 3.29 33.82
C ARG A 105 12.32 2.64 32.87
N PRO A 106 13.49 2.19 33.35
CA PRO A 106 14.46 1.54 32.50
C PRO A 106 13.90 0.22 31.95
N ALA A 107 14.28 -0.10 30.72
CA ALA A 107 13.86 -1.26 29.96
C ALA A 107 14.57 -2.56 30.45
N THR A 108 14.56 -2.83 31.76
CA THR A 108 15.25 -3.98 32.37
C THR A 108 14.46 -5.29 32.31
N ASP A 109 13.18 -5.22 31.94
CA ASP A 109 12.25 -6.35 31.89
C ASP A 109 11.57 -6.51 30.52
N VAL A 110 12.25 -6.04 29.45
CA VAL A 110 11.81 -6.20 28.06
C VAL A 110 12.84 -6.99 27.23
N PRO A 111 12.39 -7.79 26.24
CA PRO A 111 10.99 -8.05 25.91
C PRO A 111 10.30 -8.86 27.01
N MET A 112 9.11 -8.42 27.39
CA MET A 112 8.28 -9.14 28.35
C MET A 112 7.91 -10.52 27.79
N THR A 113 7.61 -11.49 28.66
CA THR A 113 7.07 -12.77 28.22
C THR A 113 5.76 -12.53 27.44
N VAL A 114 5.73 -12.92 26.17
CA VAL A 114 4.56 -12.76 25.30
C VAL A 114 3.64 -13.97 25.49
N ASP A 115 2.43 -13.75 26.00
CA ASP A 115 1.37 -14.76 26.01
C ASP A 115 0.73 -14.85 24.62
N LEU A 116 1.22 -15.79 23.81
CA LEU A 116 0.71 -16.03 22.47
C LEU A 116 -0.75 -16.50 22.46
N ALA A 117 -1.22 -17.15 23.52
CA ALA A 117 -2.59 -17.67 23.59
C ALA A 117 -3.62 -16.56 23.89
N ALA A 118 -3.19 -15.47 24.54
CA ALA A 118 -4.04 -14.30 24.81
C ALA A 118 -4.18 -13.34 23.61
N ILE A 119 -3.36 -13.48 22.57
CA ILE A 119 -3.41 -12.62 21.38
C ILE A 119 -4.64 -13.00 20.53
N THR A 120 -5.69 -12.19 20.61
CA THR A 120 -6.83 -12.28 19.71
C THR A 120 -6.57 -11.48 18.44
N VAL A 121 -6.63 -12.12 17.28
CA VAL A 121 -6.63 -11.41 15.99
C VAL A 121 -8.06 -11.01 15.63
N PRO A 122 -8.32 -9.75 15.22
CA PRO A 122 -9.62 -9.36 14.70
C PRO A 122 -10.02 -10.27 13.54
N LYS A 123 -11.32 -10.52 13.41
CA LYS A 123 -11.82 -11.11 12.16
C LYS A 123 -11.47 -10.16 11.02
N LYS A 124 -11.06 -10.75 9.91
CA LYS A 124 -10.87 -10.02 8.66
C LYS A 124 -12.09 -9.12 8.41
N PRO A 125 -11.92 -7.81 8.18
CA PRO A 125 -13.01 -6.94 7.77
C PRO A 125 -13.70 -7.50 6.53
N ALA A 126 -15.03 -7.35 6.45
CA ALA A 126 -15.81 -7.80 5.30
C ALA A 126 -15.44 -7.02 4.03
#